data_AF-A0A2X3DF44-F1
#
_entry.id   AF-A0A2X3DF44-F1
#
_cell.length_a   1.000
_cell.length_b   1.000
_cell.length_c   1.000
_cell.angle_alpha   90.00
_cell.angle_beta   90.00
_cell.angle_gamma   90.00
#
_symmetry.space_group_name_H-M   'P 1'
#
loop_
_entity.id
_entity.type
_entity.pdbx_description
1 polymer ?
#
loop_
_entity_poly.entity_id
_entity_poly.type
_entity_poly.pdbx_seq_one_letter_code
_entity_poly.pdbx_strand_id
1 'polypeptide(L)'
;MPLFLGSLVLLSGCDNSSSSSTSGSPGSPGNPGNPGTPGTPDPQDVVVRLPDVAVPGEAVQASARQAVIHLVDIAGITSSTPADYATKNLYLWNNETCDALSAPVADWNDVSTTPTGSDKYGPYWVIPLTKESGCINVIVRDGTNKLIDSDLRVSFSDFTDRTVSVIAGNSAVYDSRADAFRAAFGVALADAHWGR
;
A
#
# COMPACT_ATOMS: atom_id res chain seq x y z
N MET A 1 -13.30 35.74 39.30
CA MET A 1 -12.20 35.20 40.11
C MET A 1 -12.82 34.41 41.26
N PRO A 2 -12.68 33.09 41.22
CA PRO A 2 -11.94 32.42 42.29
C PRO A 2 -10.86 31.49 41.74
N LEU A 3 -9.76 31.49 42.47
CA LEU A 3 -8.55 30.68 42.37
C LEU A 3 -8.80 29.35 43.09
N PHE A 4 -8.17 28.24 42.70
CA PHE A 4 -7.36 27.35 43.56
C PHE A 4 -6.98 26.05 42.82
N LEU A 5 -5.65 25.84 42.71
CA LEU A 5 -4.84 24.61 42.84
C LEU A 5 -5.39 23.30 42.23
N GLY A 6 -4.71 22.57 41.33
CA GLY A 6 -3.27 22.29 41.25
C GLY A 6 -2.99 20.85 41.69
N SER A 7 -2.61 19.96 40.76
CA SER A 7 -1.84 18.75 41.06
C SER A 7 -1.19 18.20 39.79
N LEU A 8 0.12 18.42 39.69
CA LEU A 8 1.05 17.82 38.76
C LEU A 8 1.66 16.60 39.46
N VAL A 9 1.55 15.41 38.87
CA VAL A 9 2.20 14.20 39.39
C VAL A 9 3.48 13.98 38.58
N LEU A 10 4.63 14.22 39.20
CA LEU A 10 5.95 13.80 38.71
C LEU A 10 6.34 12.53 39.45
N LEU A 11 6.44 11.40 38.74
CA LEU A 11 7.12 10.22 39.27
C LEU A 11 8.61 10.34 38.97
N SER A 12 9.36 10.80 39.97
CA SER A 12 10.81 10.60 40.08
C SER A 12 11.09 9.32 40.87
N GLY A 13 11.82 8.39 40.26
CA GLY A 13 12.37 7.21 40.91
C GLY A 13 13.86 7.10 40.59
N CYS A 14 14.69 7.35 41.59
CA CYS A 14 16.13 7.05 41.67
C CYS A 14 16.30 5.51 41.80
N ASP A 15 17.42 4.86 41.46
CA ASP A 15 18.73 5.03 42.11
C ASP A 15 19.89 4.44 41.29
N ASN A 16 21.04 5.03 41.61
CA ASN A 16 22.38 4.84 41.06
C ASN A 16 23.10 3.67 41.77
N SER A 17 23.80 2.81 41.03
CA SER A 17 24.84 1.94 41.60
C SER A 17 25.96 1.75 40.57
N SER A 18 27.18 1.98 41.03
CA SER A 18 28.39 2.22 40.26
C SER A 18 29.34 1.01 40.23
N SER A 19 30.25 1.06 39.25
CA SER A 19 31.60 0.45 39.16
C SER A 19 31.81 -0.97 38.54
N SER A 20 32.29 -0.93 37.29
CA SER A 20 33.43 -1.61 36.66
C SER A 20 34.16 -2.81 37.31
N SER A 21 34.30 -3.93 36.58
CA SER A 21 35.57 -4.45 35.98
C SER A 21 35.70 -5.99 35.95
N THR A 22 35.86 -6.53 34.73
CA THR A 22 36.80 -7.59 34.28
C THR A 22 36.77 -9.01 34.89
N SER A 23 36.52 -10.01 34.04
CA SER A 23 37.26 -11.30 33.84
C SER A 23 36.31 -12.31 33.16
N GLY A 24 36.60 -12.81 31.96
CA GLY A 24 37.51 -13.94 31.73
C GLY A 24 36.73 -15.26 31.73
N SER A 25 36.38 -15.78 30.55
CA SER A 25 35.83 -17.15 30.34
C SER A 25 36.82 -18.21 30.85
N PRO A 26 36.39 -19.41 31.28
CA PRO A 26 36.00 -20.47 30.32
C PRO A 26 34.84 -21.38 30.78
N GLY A 27 34.21 -22.04 29.80
CA GLY A 27 32.97 -22.80 29.95
C GLY A 27 33.04 -24.10 30.77
N SER A 28 31.85 -24.57 31.15
CA SER A 28 31.58 -25.96 31.52
C SER A 28 30.18 -26.37 31.08
N PRO A 29 29.98 -27.65 30.72
CA PRO A 29 28.75 -28.14 30.09
C PRO A 29 27.75 -28.72 31.10
N GLY A 30 26.48 -28.38 30.96
CA GLY A 30 25.32 -28.98 31.66
C GLY A 30 24.09 -28.15 31.29
N ASN A 31 22.88 -28.65 31.07
CA ASN A 31 22.19 -29.92 31.30
C ASN A 31 20.97 -29.93 30.31
N PRO A 32 20.34 -31.06 29.93
CA PRO A 32 19.19 -31.03 29.01
C PRO A 32 17.99 -30.32 29.66
N GLY A 33 17.61 -29.18 29.10
CA GLY A 33 16.48 -28.38 29.57
C GLY A 33 15.13 -29.02 29.22
N ASN A 34 14.29 -29.12 30.24
CA ASN A 34 12.88 -29.51 30.23
C ASN A 34 12.05 -28.65 29.23
N PRO A 35 11.04 -29.17 28.51
CA PRO A 35 10.22 -28.40 27.60
C PRO A 35 9.17 -27.62 28.39
N GLY A 36 9.22 -26.28 28.36
CA GLY A 36 8.16 -25.45 28.92
C GLY A 36 8.58 -24.11 29.49
N THR A 37 9.19 -23.26 28.68
CA THR A 37 9.22 -21.80 28.92
C THR A 37 9.27 -21.11 27.56
N PRO A 38 8.30 -20.23 27.22
CA PRO A 38 8.48 -19.29 26.12
C PRO A 38 9.77 -18.50 26.39
N GLY A 39 10.75 -18.62 25.49
CA GLY A 39 11.98 -17.87 25.60
C GLY A 39 11.67 -16.38 25.67
N THR A 40 12.32 -15.69 26.59
CA THR A 40 12.49 -14.23 26.50
C THR A 40 13.04 -13.94 25.09
N PRO A 41 12.45 -13.01 24.30
CA PRO A 41 12.96 -12.70 22.97
C PRO A 41 14.45 -12.44 23.04
N ASP A 42 15.22 -13.09 22.16
CA ASP A 42 16.64 -12.81 22.03
C ASP A 42 16.77 -11.32 21.65
N PRO A 43 17.63 -10.51 22.28
CA PRO A 43 17.91 -9.15 21.80
C PRO A 43 18.42 -9.08 20.35
N GLN A 44 18.68 -10.23 19.69
CA GLN A 44 18.92 -10.36 18.25
C GLN A 44 17.64 -10.50 17.40
N ASP A 45 16.46 -10.67 17.99
CA ASP A 45 15.19 -10.76 17.25
C ASP A 45 14.77 -9.38 16.73
N VAL A 46 14.94 -9.18 15.43
CA VAL A 46 14.47 -7.97 14.74
C VAL A 46 12.96 -8.05 14.54
N VAL A 47 12.21 -7.14 15.17
CA VAL A 47 10.78 -7.00 14.92
C VAL A 47 10.57 -6.48 13.49
N VAL A 48 10.00 -7.31 12.63
CA VAL A 48 9.56 -6.90 11.28
C VAL A 48 8.42 -5.90 11.42
N ARG A 49 8.59 -4.73 10.81
CA ARG A 49 7.58 -3.66 10.77
C ARG A 49 7.33 -3.26 9.33
N LEU A 50 6.15 -2.73 9.05
CA LEU A 50 5.92 -2.01 7.80
C LEU A 50 6.96 -0.90 7.68
N PRO A 51 7.33 -0.49 6.44
CA PRO A 51 8.17 0.68 6.26
C PRO A 51 7.65 1.87 7.05
N ASP A 52 8.54 2.70 7.59
CA ASP A 52 8.19 3.95 8.26
C ASP A 52 7.75 5.01 7.24
N VAL A 53 6.67 4.69 6.53
CA VAL A 53 6.00 5.51 5.56
C VAL A 53 4.57 5.69 6.03
N ALA A 54 4.13 6.95 6.07
CA ALA A 54 2.74 7.27 6.36
C ALA A 54 1.82 6.54 5.36
N VAL A 55 0.73 5.96 5.86
CA VAL A 55 -0.32 5.38 5.01
C VAL A 55 -0.89 6.49 4.11
N PRO A 56 -1.00 6.27 2.78
CA PRO A 56 -1.51 7.29 1.87
C PRO A 56 -3.00 7.55 2.11
N GLY A 57 -3.40 8.82 2.11
CA GLY A 57 -4.79 9.22 1.80
C GLY A 57 -5.00 9.26 0.29
N GLU A 58 -6.20 9.53 -0.20
CA GLU A 58 -6.46 9.67 -1.65
C GLU A 58 -5.72 10.87 -2.26
N ALA A 59 -5.26 10.77 -3.51
CA ALA A 59 -4.64 11.91 -4.20
C ALA A 59 -5.73 12.87 -4.69
N VAL A 60 -6.83 12.30 -5.18
CA VAL A 60 -8.02 13.00 -5.63
C VAL A 60 -9.23 12.08 -5.46
N GLN A 61 -10.39 12.65 -5.15
CA GLN A 61 -11.66 11.93 -5.14
C GLN A 61 -12.41 12.18 -6.46
N ALA A 62 -13.06 11.14 -6.98
CA ALA A 62 -13.89 11.29 -8.16
C ALA A 62 -15.04 12.29 -7.91
N SER A 63 -15.20 13.25 -8.81
CA SER A 63 -16.33 14.18 -8.81
C SER A 63 -17.51 13.62 -9.61
N ALA A 64 -18.52 14.46 -9.87
CA ALA A 64 -19.65 14.11 -10.72
C ALA A 64 -19.16 13.64 -12.10
N ARG A 65 -19.70 12.51 -12.57
CA ARG A 65 -19.35 11.86 -13.84
C ARG A 65 -17.85 11.60 -14.03
N GLN A 66 -17.17 11.27 -12.94
CA GLN A 66 -15.78 10.83 -12.98
C GLN A 66 -15.61 9.49 -12.27
N ALA A 67 -14.62 8.73 -12.70
CA ALA A 67 -13.96 7.71 -11.89
C ALA A 67 -12.51 8.11 -11.67
N VAL A 68 -11.93 7.66 -10.57
CA VAL A 68 -10.52 7.84 -10.26
C VAL A 68 -9.87 6.48 -10.06
N ILE A 69 -8.70 6.28 -10.66
CA ILE A 69 -7.89 5.08 -10.46
C ILE A 69 -6.50 5.52 -10.03
N HIS A 70 -6.07 5.05 -8.86
CA HIS A 70 -4.71 5.19 -8.39
C HIS A 70 -3.93 3.90 -8.67
N LEU A 71 -2.70 4.02 -9.15
CA LEU A 71 -1.74 2.91 -9.19
C LEU A 71 -0.77 3.11 -8.01
N VAL A 72 -0.82 2.25 -7.00
CA VAL A 72 0.08 2.34 -5.85
C VAL A 72 1.43 1.72 -6.23
N ASP A 73 2.46 2.56 -6.33
CA ASP A 73 3.82 2.15 -6.70
C ASP A 73 4.69 1.84 -5.48
N ILE A 74 4.70 0.57 -5.09
CA ILE A 74 5.48 0.05 -3.96
C ILE A 74 6.98 0.19 -4.18
N ALA A 75 7.45 -0.03 -5.41
CA ALA A 75 8.85 0.10 -5.76
C ALA A 75 9.29 1.57 -5.65
N GLY A 76 8.49 2.49 -6.20
CA GLY A 76 8.72 3.93 -6.10
C GLY A 76 8.72 4.44 -4.66
N ILE A 77 7.79 3.97 -3.81
CA ILE A 77 7.71 4.36 -2.38
C ILE A 77 8.98 4.00 -1.60
N THR A 78 9.60 2.87 -1.92
CA THR A 78 10.83 2.39 -1.24
C THR A 78 12.12 2.88 -1.90
N SER A 79 12.02 3.54 -3.06
CA SER A 79 13.16 4.04 -3.80
C SER A 79 13.67 5.38 -3.25
N SER A 80 14.98 5.60 -3.33
CA SER A 80 15.61 6.89 -3.04
C SER A 80 15.54 7.88 -4.22
N THR A 81 15.07 7.44 -5.39
CA THR A 81 14.95 8.28 -6.59
C THR A 81 13.48 8.54 -6.90
N PRO A 82 13.10 9.77 -7.33
CA PRO A 82 11.76 10.04 -7.81
C PRO A 82 11.40 9.10 -8.97
N ALA A 83 10.25 8.45 -8.88
CA ALA A 83 9.74 7.58 -9.93
C ALA A 83 9.26 8.41 -11.14
N ASP A 84 9.44 7.85 -12.34
CA ASP A 84 8.90 8.40 -13.58
C ASP A 84 7.70 7.57 -14.05
N TYR A 85 6.58 8.25 -14.27
CA TYR A 85 5.32 7.65 -14.68
C TYR A 85 4.87 8.07 -16.08
N ALA A 86 5.70 8.78 -16.85
CA ALA A 86 5.34 9.29 -18.16
C ALA A 86 4.92 8.20 -19.16
N THR A 87 5.45 6.99 -19.02
CA THR A 87 5.10 5.83 -19.88
C THR A 87 3.87 5.06 -19.39
N LYS A 88 3.44 5.30 -18.15
CA LYS A 88 2.25 4.66 -17.58
C LYS A 88 1.03 5.19 -18.30
N ASN A 89 0.09 4.32 -18.64
CA ASN A 89 -1.13 4.73 -19.32
C ASN A 89 -2.26 3.72 -19.09
N LEU A 90 -3.48 4.13 -19.44
CA LEU A 90 -4.64 3.25 -19.42
C LEU A 90 -5.10 2.93 -20.83
N TYR A 91 -5.47 1.67 -21.06
CA TYR A 91 -6.36 1.31 -22.14
C TYR A 91 -7.77 1.15 -21.58
N LEU A 92 -8.73 1.85 -22.19
CA LEU A 92 -10.11 1.99 -21.73
C LEU A 92 -11.05 1.62 -22.87
N TRP A 93 -12.11 0.86 -22.59
CA TRP A 93 -13.09 0.52 -23.62
C TRP A 93 -14.47 0.22 -23.01
N ASN A 94 -15.50 0.50 -23.79
CA ASN A 94 -16.86 0.08 -23.48
C ASN A 94 -17.18 -1.23 -24.22
N ASN A 95 -17.99 -2.08 -23.60
CA ASN A 95 -18.59 -3.27 -24.20
C ASN A 95 -20.04 -3.44 -23.67
N GLU A 96 -20.69 -4.57 -23.97
CA GLU A 96 -22.07 -4.83 -23.54
C GLU A 96 -22.25 -4.86 -22.01
N THR A 97 -21.19 -5.19 -21.26
CA THR A 97 -21.27 -5.38 -19.80
C THR A 97 -20.82 -4.16 -18.99
N CYS A 98 -19.93 -3.34 -19.53
CA CYS A 98 -19.41 -2.12 -18.92
C CYS A 98 -19.32 -1.03 -19.99
N ASP A 99 -20.13 0.02 -19.82
CA ASP A 99 -20.44 1.01 -20.85
C ASP A 99 -20.48 2.44 -20.30
N ALA A 100 -19.90 2.69 -19.12
CA ALA A 100 -19.98 3.98 -18.46
C ALA A 100 -18.92 5.01 -18.93
N LEU A 101 -17.91 4.60 -19.70
CA LEU A 101 -16.84 5.53 -20.14
C LEU A 101 -17.36 6.55 -21.15
N SER A 102 -16.91 7.79 -21.02
CA SER A 102 -17.19 8.86 -21.99
C SER A 102 -16.09 8.92 -23.05
N ALA A 103 -16.43 8.52 -24.28
CA ALA A 103 -15.55 8.58 -25.46
C ALA A 103 -14.13 8.03 -25.22
N PRO A 104 -13.98 6.76 -24.79
CA PRO A 104 -12.67 6.16 -24.59
C PRO A 104 -11.89 6.07 -25.91
N VAL A 105 -10.56 6.19 -25.83
CA VAL A 105 -9.67 6.01 -26.98
C VAL A 105 -9.69 4.54 -27.40
N ALA A 106 -10.11 4.28 -28.65
CA ALA A 106 -10.36 2.91 -29.12
C ALA A 106 -9.10 2.16 -29.58
N ASP A 107 -8.03 2.86 -29.97
CA ASP A 107 -6.81 2.24 -30.47
C ASP A 107 -5.95 1.69 -29.33
N TRP A 108 -5.63 0.41 -29.39
CA TRP A 108 -4.72 -0.24 -28.46
C TRP A 108 -3.32 0.39 -28.49
N ASN A 109 -2.83 0.82 -29.65
CA ASN A 109 -1.48 1.37 -29.76
C ASN A 109 -1.37 2.80 -29.25
N ASP A 110 -2.49 3.45 -28.97
CA ASP A 110 -2.50 4.77 -28.36
C ASP A 110 -2.12 4.64 -26.87
N VAL A 111 -1.05 5.32 -26.49
CA VAL A 111 -0.50 5.36 -25.12
C VAL A 111 -0.65 6.75 -24.47
N SER A 112 -1.45 7.63 -25.07
CA SER A 112 -1.61 9.04 -24.66
C SER A 112 -2.54 9.24 -23.46
N THR A 113 -3.23 8.20 -22.99
CA THR A 113 -4.01 8.24 -21.74
C THR A 113 -3.08 8.11 -20.53
N THR A 114 -2.13 9.04 -20.42
CA THR A 114 -1.13 9.14 -19.35
C THR A 114 -1.74 9.65 -18.04
N PRO A 115 -1.05 9.55 -16.88
CA PRO A 115 -1.61 9.98 -15.61
C PRO A 115 -2.09 11.43 -15.63
N THR A 116 -3.19 11.69 -14.95
CA THR A 116 -3.65 13.06 -14.69
C THR A 116 -2.72 13.77 -13.71
N GLY A 117 -2.14 13.02 -12.77
CA GLY A 117 -1.12 13.49 -11.85
C GLY A 117 -0.44 12.34 -11.14
N SER A 118 0.49 12.67 -10.25
CA SER A 118 1.21 11.69 -9.43
C SER A 118 1.71 12.33 -8.15
N ASP A 119 1.87 11.51 -7.12
CA ASP A 119 2.62 11.86 -5.92
C ASP A 119 3.61 10.75 -5.56
N LYS A 120 4.21 10.82 -4.38
CA LYS A 120 5.20 9.84 -3.90
C LYS A 120 4.67 8.41 -3.77
N TYR A 121 3.35 8.19 -3.80
CA TYR A 121 2.74 6.88 -3.71
C TYR A 121 2.34 6.29 -5.07
N GLY A 122 2.46 7.06 -6.15
CA GLY A 122 2.16 6.59 -7.50
C GLY A 122 1.35 7.58 -8.34
N PRO A 123 1.10 7.24 -9.62
CA PRO A 123 0.25 8.01 -10.51
C PRO A 123 -1.24 7.75 -10.29
N TYR A 124 -2.06 8.66 -10.77
CA TYR A 124 -3.51 8.50 -10.81
C TYR A 124 -4.13 9.09 -12.08
N TRP A 125 -5.31 8.59 -12.43
CA TRP A 125 -6.10 9.01 -13.58
C TRP A 125 -7.48 9.47 -13.14
N VAL A 126 -7.94 10.58 -13.71
CA VAL A 126 -9.33 11.03 -13.64
C VAL A 126 -10.00 10.71 -14.97
N ILE A 127 -10.99 9.83 -14.93
CA ILE A 127 -11.61 9.23 -16.11
C ILE A 127 -13.02 9.80 -16.29
N PRO A 128 -13.34 10.42 -17.44
CA PRO A 128 -14.67 10.96 -17.69
C PRO A 128 -15.70 9.85 -17.95
N LEU A 129 -16.90 10.00 -17.39
CA LEU A 129 -18.00 9.04 -17.50
C LEU A 129 -19.25 9.67 -18.13
N THR A 130 -20.08 8.85 -18.75
CA THR A 130 -21.42 9.24 -19.21
C THR A 130 -22.47 9.11 -18.12
N LYS A 131 -22.25 8.19 -17.17
CA LYS A 131 -23.13 7.84 -16.05
C LYS A 131 -22.32 7.36 -14.85
N GLU A 132 -22.93 7.42 -13.67
CA GLU A 132 -22.28 7.07 -12.39
C GLU A 132 -22.65 5.67 -11.90
N SER A 133 -23.43 4.92 -12.67
CA SER A 133 -23.81 3.53 -12.39
C SER A 133 -23.19 2.57 -13.41
N GLY A 134 -23.14 1.28 -13.06
CA GLY A 134 -22.56 0.24 -13.91
C GLY A 134 -21.07 0.05 -13.61
N CYS A 135 -20.25 -0.03 -14.64
CA CYS A 135 -18.83 -0.31 -14.53
C CYS A 135 -18.04 0.20 -15.74
N ILE A 136 -16.72 0.17 -15.62
CA ILE A 136 -15.76 0.47 -16.69
C ILE A 136 -14.75 -0.67 -16.85
N ASN A 137 -14.27 -0.87 -18.08
CA ASN A 137 -13.17 -1.80 -18.36
C ASN A 137 -11.84 -1.03 -18.44
N VAL A 138 -10.81 -1.60 -17.82
CA VAL A 138 -9.50 -0.94 -17.67
C VAL A 138 -8.38 -1.97 -17.82
N ILE A 139 -7.35 -1.60 -18.58
CA ILE A 139 -6.05 -2.26 -18.54
C ILE A 139 -5.02 -1.20 -18.18
N VAL A 140 -4.27 -1.45 -17.09
CA VAL A 140 -3.17 -0.59 -16.65
C VAL A 140 -1.89 -1.01 -17.36
N ARG A 141 -1.16 -0.06 -17.94
CA ARG A 141 -0.02 -0.34 -18.81
C ARG A 141 1.21 0.51 -18.53
N ASP A 142 2.33 0.02 -19.07
CA ASP A 142 3.56 0.76 -19.32
C ASP A 142 3.91 0.63 -20.81
N GLY A 143 3.76 1.73 -21.57
CA GLY A 143 3.65 1.66 -23.02
C GLY A 143 2.49 0.78 -23.43
N THR A 144 2.73 -0.27 -24.21
CA THR A 144 1.71 -1.26 -24.62
C THR A 144 1.72 -2.53 -23.78
N ASN A 145 2.61 -2.64 -22.77
CA ASN A 145 2.69 -3.81 -21.91
C ASN A 145 1.71 -3.69 -20.74
N LYS A 146 1.00 -4.77 -20.42
CA LYS A 146 0.11 -4.81 -19.25
C LYS A 146 0.96 -4.85 -17.97
N LEU A 147 0.58 -4.03 -16.99
CA LEU A 147 1.13 -4.10 -15.63
C LEU A 147 0.33 -5.03 -14.72
N ILE A 148 -0.90 -5.33 -15.11
CA ILE A 148 -1.79 -6.27 -14.45
C ILE A 148 -2.30 -7.20 -15.54
N ASP A 149 -2.08 -8.51 -15.39
CA ASP A 149 -2.41 -9.49 -16.43
C ASP A 149 -3.92 -9.59 -16.67
N SER A 150 -4.73 -9.35 -15.64
CA SER A 150 -6.19 -9.32 -15.75
C SER A 150 -6.69 -8.07 -16.45
N ASP A 151 -7.73 -8.23 -17.27
CA ASP A 151 -8.57 -7.12 -17.70
C ASP A 151 -9.45 -6.71 -16.50
N LEU A 152 -9.28 -5.49 -16.01
CA LEU A 152 -9.96 -5.05 -14.81
C LEU A 152 -11.35 -4.54 -15.14
N ARG A 153 -12.30 -4.89 -14.27
CA ARG A 153 -13.64 -4.34 -14.24
C ARG A 153 -13.82 -3.55 -12.95
N VAL A 154 -13.96 -2.24 -13.06
CA VAL A 154 -14.25 -1.38 -11.89
C VAL A 154 -15.75 -1.22 -11.78
N SER A 155 -16.33 -1.84 -10.75
CA SER A 155 -17.77 -1.85 -10.49
C SER A 155 -18.19 -0.68 -9.60
N PHE A 156 -19.09 0.18 -10.08
CA PHE A 156 -19.58 1.33 -9.32
C PHE A 156 -20.66 0.95 -8.31
N SER A 157 -21.14 -0.29 -8.30
CA SER A 157 -21.95 -0.81 -7.18
C SER A 157 -21.08 -1.21 -5.99
N ASP A 158 -19.86 -1.67 -6.26
CA ASP A 158 -18.96 -2.19 -5.24
C ASP A 158 -18.11 -1.04 -4.67
N PHE A 159 -17.72 -0.10 -5.54
CA PHE A 159 -16.99 1.13 -5.21
C PHE A 159 -17.86 2.34 -5.57
N THR A 160 -18.81 2.67 -4.68
CA THR A 160 -19.87 3.66 -4.96
C THR A 160 -19.38 5.09 -5.14
N ASP A 161 -18.21 5.42 -4.61
CA ASP A 161 -17.56 6.72 -4.79
C ASP A 161 -16.72 6.79 -6.08
N ARG A 162 -16.60 5.68 -6.81
CA ARG A 162 -15.87 5.51 -8.08
C ARG A 162 -14.38 5.86 -7.99
N THR A 163 -13.81 5.85 -6.78
CA THR A 163 -12.41 6.14 -6.52
C THR A 163 -11.76 4.84 -6.06
N VAL A 164 -10.89 4.28 -6.88
CA VAL A 164 -10.28 2.98 -6.60
C VAL A 164 -8.78 3.02 -6.69
N SER A 165 -8.15 1.99 -6.15
CA SER A 165 -6.71 1.78 -6.18
C SER A 165 -6.38 0.38 -6.66
N VAL A 166 -5.25 0.25 -7.35
CA VAL A 166 -4.71 -1.02 -7.86
C VAL A 166 -3.21 -1.06 -7.64
N ILE A 167 -2.64 -2.27 -7.73
CA ILE A 167 -1.20 -2.52 -7.56
C ILE A 167 -0.74 -3.33 -8.78
N ALA A 168 0.40 -2.98 -9.36
CA ALA A 168 0.98 -3.75 -10.46
C ALA A 168 1.18 -5.23 -10.05
N GLY A 169 0.88 -6.16 -10.96
CA GLY A 169 0.92 -7.60 -10.70
C GLY A 169 -0.22 -8.15 -9.83
N ASN A 170 -1.14 -7.31 -9.35
CA ASN A 170 -2.27 -7.73 -8.53
C ASN A 170 -3.61 -7.42 -9.23
N SER A 171 -4.47 -8.42 -9.39
CA SER A 171 -5.79 -8.26 -10.02
C SER A 171 -6.87 -7.71 -9.10
N ALA A 172 -6.58 -7.51 -7.81
CA ALA A 172 -7.51 -6.93 -6.87
C ALA A 172 -7.68 -5.41 -7.10
N VAL A 173 -8.91 -4.95 -6.92
CA VAL A 173 -9.28 -3.54 -6.91
C VAL A 173 -9.67 -3.17 -5.48
N TYR A 174 -9.14 -2.05 -4.99
CA TYR A 174 -9.32 -1.58 -3.62
C TYR A 174 -10.09 -0.25 -3.61
N ASP A 175 -10.88 -0.02 -2.57
CA ASP A 175 -11.68 1.21 -2.38
C ASP A 175 -10.81 2.43 -2.02
N SER A 176 -9.58 2.20 -1.55
CA SER A 176 -8.68 3.29 -1.16
C SER A 176 -7.21 2.98 -1.42
N ARG A 177 -6.39 4.03 -1.55
CA ARG A 177 -4.93 3.90 -1.58
C ARG A 177 -4.41 3.27 -0.30
N ALA A 178 -5.07 3.55 0.82
CA ALA A 178 -4.71 3.00 2.12
C ALA A 178 -4.89 1.48 2.17
N ASP A 179 -5.97 0.96 1.60
CA ASP A 179 -6.24 -0.49 1.51
C ASP A 179 -5.25 -1.19 0.58
N ALA A 180 -5.01 -0.62 -0.61
CA ALA A 180 -4.00 -1.14 -1.53
C ALA A 180 -2.61 -1.13 -0.91
N PHE A 181 -2.22 -0.04 -0.24
CA PHE A 181 -0.95 0.05 0.48
C PHE A 181 -0.82 -1.03 1.56
N ARG A 182 -1.85 -1.23 2.39
CA ARG A 182 -1.85 -2.30 3.41
C ARG A 182 -1.76 -3.69 2.78
N ALA A 183 -2.45 -3.92 1.67
CA ALA A 183 -2.41 -5.20 0.96
C ALA A 183 -1.02 -5.48 0.38
N ALA A 184 -0.34 -4.45 -0.13
CA ALA A 184 1.00 -4.57 -0.71
C ALA A 184 2.10 -4.89 0.31
N PHE A 185 2.00 -4.35 1.54
CA PHE A 185 2.95 -4.62 2.62
C PHE A 185 2.49 -5.74 3.57
N GLY A 186 1.30 -6.29 3.32
CA GLY A 186 0.77 -7.46 4.01
C GLY A 186 1.23 -8.77 3.37
N VAL A 187 0.62 -9.89 3.78
CA VAL A 187 0.83 -11.18 3.09
C VAL A 187 0.17 -11.10 1.72
N ALA A 188 0.98 -11.17 0.67
CA ALA A 188 0.52 -11.29 -0.71
C ALA A 188 1.04 -12.60 -1.31
N LEU A 189 0.20 -13.24 -2.14
CA LEU A 189 0.50 -14.50 -2.83
C LEU A 189 0.72 -15.69 -1.87
N ALA A 190 1.13 -16.84 -2.42
CA ALA A 190 1.36 -18.08 -1.67
C ALA A 190 2.62 -18.80 -2.17
N ASP A 191 3.70 -18.05 -2.41
CA ASP A 191 4.91 -18.56 -3.08
C ASP A 191 5.91 -19.23 -2.13
N ALA A 192 5.60 -19.29 -0.83
CA ALA A 192 6.40 -20.00 0.15
C ALA A 192 6.11 -21.51 0.11
N HIS A 193 7.06 -22.29 -0.40
CA HIS A 193 7.02 -23.75 -0.34
C HIS A 193 7.84 -24.26 0.85
N TRP A 194 7.17 -24.80 1.89
CA TRP A 194 7.85 -25.58 2.92
C TRP A 194 7.97 -27.03 2.47
N GLY A 195 9.02 -27.33 1.70
CA GLY A 195 9.43 -28.69 1.36
C GLY A 195 10.23 -29.33 2.51
N ARG A 196 10.07 -30.65 2.69
CA ARG A 196 10.83 -31.46 3.65
C ARG A 196 12.10 -32.02 3.01
#